data_AF-A0AA97BLB6-F1
#
_entry.id   AF-A0AA97BLB6-F1
#
_cell.length_a   1.000
_cell.length_b   1.000
_cell.length_c   1.000
_cell.angle_alpha   90.00
_cell.angle_beta   90.00
_cell.angle_gamma   90.00
#
_symmetry.space_group_name_H-M   'P 1'
#
loop_
_entity.id
_entity.type
_entity.pdbx_description
1 polymer ?
#
loop_
_entity_poly.entity_id
_entity_poly.type
_entity_poly.pdbx_seq_one_letter_code
_entity_poly.pdbx_strand_id
1 'polypeptide(L)'
;MDIVISPPPFLEISSPSESNGLLLQSSPKPLIVVPGPPIFSLEADDLIPPPADINPSVHPAAIVSPRPPIQLEISDYASQALADFPELVNLSGSDLLPGAPVASSGVNGVVPARCDSCPLATVVGLAAAAIAPNTSGRIQTDGVITLTAAQWENIIGQPDGLAPGATYYLSPFPGELIHVPPSAQGFYLTRIGTAISSAALEISIQPPIGM
;
A
#
# COMPACT_ATOMS: atom_id res chain seq x y z
N MET A 1 14.96 68.49 23.45
CA MET A 1 13.98 68.18 22.38
C MET A 1 13.64 66.73 22.60
N ASP A 2 12.72 66.49 23.53
CA ASP A 2 12.44 65.16 24.08
C ASP A 2 11.44 64.41 23.20
N ILE A 3 11.86 63.25 22.73
CA ILE A 3 11.03 62.37 21.91
C ILE A 3 10.23 61.48 22.86
N VAL A 4 8.95 61.81 23.03
CA VAL A 4 7.98 60.99 23.77
C VAL A 4 7.57 59.83 22.87
N ILE A 5 8.03 58.61 23.18
CA ILE A 5 7.65 57.39 22.47
C ILE A 5 6.37 56.85 23.12
N SER A 6 5.26 56.93 22.39
CA SER A 6 3.97 56.36 22.80
C SER A 6 4.02 54.83 22.71
N PRO A 7 3.63 54.08 23.76
CA PRO A 7 3.57 52.64 23.70
C PRO A 7 2.42 52.16 22.78
N PRO A 8 2.58 51.01 22.10
CA PRO A 8 1.56 50.45 21.22
C PRO A 8 0.35 49.92 22.01
N PRO A 9 -0.85 49.89 21.41
CA PRO A 9 -2.05 49.38 22.05
C PRO A 9 -1.95 47.88 22.31
N PHE A 10 -2.29 47.49 23.54
CA PHE A 10 -2.32 46.12 24.02
C PHE A 10 -3.53 45.41 23.39
N LEU A 11 -3.29 44.35 22.61
CA LEU A 11 -4.35 43.48 22.07
C LEU A 11 -4.84 42.55 23.19
N GLU A 12 -6.06 42.80 23.66
CA GLU A 12 -6.75 41.96 24.63
C GLU A 12 -7.12 40.62 23.98
N ILE A 13 -6.44 39.55 24.41
CA ILE A 13 -6.72 38.19 23.94
C ILE A 13 -7.89 37.67 24.76
N SER A 14 -9.12 37.74 24.21
CA SER A 14 -10.30 37.15 24.85
C SER A 14 -10.10 35.65 25.05
N SER A 15 -10.09 35.23 26.31
CA SER A 15 -10.06 33.81 26.69
C SER A 15 -11.38 33.13 26.30
N PRO A 16 -11.36 31.97 25.62
CA PRO A 16 -12.58 31.21 25.39
C PRO A 16 -13.07 30.58 26.70
N SER A 17 -14.27 31.00 27.10
CA SER A 17 -15.07 30.48 28.21
C SER A 17 -15.19 28.95 28.14
N GLU A 18 -14.75 28.29 29.20
CA GLU A 18 -15.02 26.87 29.46
C GLU A 18 -16.55 26.65 29.54
N SER A 19 -17.12 25.98 28.54
CA SER A 19 -18.52 25.58 28.55
C SER A 19 -18.62 24.09 28.85
N ASN A 20 -19.00 23.82 30.11
CA ASN A 20 -19.87 22.73 30.57
C ASN A 20 -19.58 21.31 30.07
N GLY A 21 -18.97 20.54 30.97
CA GLY A 21 -18.94 19.09 30.93
C GLY A 21 -20.35 18.49 30.88
N LEU A 22 -20.65 17.85 29.75
CA LEU A 22 -21.70 16.85 29.65
C LEU A 22 -21.07 15.48 29.98
N LEU A 23 -21.31 14.98 31.19
CA LEU A 23 -20.96 13.61 31.56
C LEU A 23 -21.89 12.66 30.79
N LEU A 24 -21.44 12.21 29.61
CA LEU A 24 -22.03 11.08 28.92
C LEU A 24 -21.73 9.83 29.76
N GLN A 25 -22.71 9.39 30.55
CA GLN A 25 -22.70 8.10 31.21
C GLN A 25 -22.56 7.01 30.14
N SER A 26 -21.38 6.40 30.08
CA SER A 26 -21.09 5.25 29.25
C SER A 26 -21.94 4.07 29.72
N SER A 27 -23.05 3.79 29.02
CA SER A 27 -23.79 2.54 29.20
C SER A 27 -22.86 1.35 28.93
N PRO A 28 -22.85 0.31 29.79
CA PRO A 28 -22.03 -0.87 29.59
C PRO A 28 -22.46 -1.59 28.30
N LYS A 29 -21.50 -1.74 27.38
CA LYS A 29 -21.68 -2.43 26.10
C LYS A 29 -22.05 -3.91 26.38
N PRO A 30 -23.16 -4.44 25.85
CA PRO A 30 -23.53 -5.83 26.06
C PRO A 30 -22.45 -6.74 25.47
N LEU A 31 -21.98 -7.69 26.28
CA LEU A 31 -21.03 -8.72 25.86
C LEU A 31 -21.75 -9.63 24.85
N ILE A 32 -21.45 -9.47 23.57
CA ILE A 32 -21.88 -10.43 22.55
C ILE A 32 -20.96 -11.63 22.67
N VAL A 33 -21.48 -12.71 23.25
CA VAL A 33 -20.83 -14.02 23.25
C VAL A 33 -20.91 -14.57 21.83
N VAL A 34 -19.81 -14.46 21.09
CA VAL A 34 -19.68 -15.07 19.76
C VAL A 34 -19.46 -16.57 19.96
N PRO A 35 -20.33 -17.45 19.41
CA PRO A 35 -20.14 -18.89 19.48
C PRO A 35 -18.85 -19.28 18.72
N GLY A 36 -17.98 -20.05 19.39
CA GLY A 36 -16.71 -20.49 18.84
C GLY A 36 -16.87 -21.37 17.60
N PRO A 37 -15.89 -21.36 16.68
CA PRO A 37 -15.96 -22.16 15.46
C PRO A 37 -15.93 -23.67 15.80
N PRO A 38 -16.65 -24.51 15.04
CA PRO A 38 -16.59 -25.95 15.19
C PRO A 38 -15.17 -26.46 14.88
N ILE A 39 -14.63 -27.27 15.78
CA ILE A 39 -13.38 -27.99 15.58
C ILE A 39 -13.67 -29.12 14.57
N PHE A 40 -13.16 -28.96 13.35
CA PHE A 40 -13.11 -30.06 12.38
C PHE A 40 -11.89 -30.92 12.69
N SER A 41 -12.12 -32.09 13.27
CA SER A 41 -11.14 -33.16 13.34
C SER A 41 -10.91 -33.71 11.93
N LEU A 42 -9.73 -33.45 11.36
CA LEU A 42 -9.24 -34.13 10.16
C LEU A 42 -8.77 -35.53 10.58
N GLU A 43 -9.61 -36.53 10.34
CA GLU A 43 -9.21 -37.93 10.39
C GLU A 43 -8.18 -38.18 9.28
N ALA A 44 -6.97 -38.57 9.70
CA ALA A 44 -5.88 -38.96 8.82
C ALA A 44 -6.12 -40.40 8.37
N ASP A 45 -6.72 -40.58 7.19
CA ASP A 45 -6.85 -41.88 6.54
C ASP A 45 -6.62 -41.72 5.04
N ASP A 46 -5.40 -41.97 4.58
CA ASP A 46 -5.18 -42.78 3.38
C ASP A 46 -3.69 -43.13 3.22
N LEU A 47 -3.37 -44.36 3.61
CA LEU A 47 -2.10 -45.04 3.35
C LEU A 47 -2.03 -45.38 1.85
N ILE A 48 -1.37 -44.54 1.06
CA ILE A 48 -1.02 -44.89 -0.32
C ILE A 48 0.06 -45.98 -0.30
N PRO A 49 -0.18 -47.19 -0.84
CA PRO A 49 0.83 -48.23 -0.91
C PRO A 49 1.94 -47.87 -1.92
N PRO A 50 3.19 -48.30 -1.67
CA PRO A 50 4.29 -48.07 -2.60
C PRO A 50 4.06 -48.84 -3.92
N PRO A 51 4.36 -48.24 -5.09
CA PRO A 51 4.28 -48.94 -6.36
C PRO A 51 5.30 -50.08 -6.43
N ALA A 52 4.84 -51.23 -6.93
CA ALA A 52 5.61 -52.44 -7.11
C ALA A 52 6.78 -52.26 -8.09
N ASP A 53 7.90 -52.90 -7.73
CA ASP A 53 9.15 -53.02 -8.46
C ASP A 53 8.93 -53.72 -9.82
N ILE A 54 9.13 -53.01 -10.94
CA ILE A 54 9.10 -53.58 -12.29
C ILE A 54 10.53 -53.66 -12.84
N ASN A 55 11.04 -54.88 -12.74
CA ASN A 55 12.10 -55.57 -13.49
C ASN A 55 12.78 -54.82 -14.68
N PRO A 56 14.12 -54.71 -14.70
CA PRO A 56 14.89 -54.15 -15.81
C PRO A 56 15.07 -55.16 -16.96
N SER A 57 14.28 -55.02 -18.02
CA SER A 57 14.46 -55.76 -19.27
C SER A 57 14.99 -54.87 -20.41
N VAL A 58 16.25 -55.13 -20.76
CA VAL A 58 16.87 -55.06 -22.10
C VAL A 58 16.73 -53.72 -22.85
N HIS A 59 17.78 -52.89 -22.77
CA HIS A 59 17.98 -51.78 -23.71
C HIS A 59 18.70 -52.28 -24.99
N PRO A 60 18.02 -52.35 -26.15
CA PRO A 60 18.71 -52.40 -27.44
C PRO A 60 19.42 -51.07 -27.72
N ALA A 61 20.56 -51.14 -28.42
CA ALA A 61 21.41 -50.01 -28.77
C ALA A 61 20.60 -48.87 -29.43
N ALA A 62 20.56 -47.71 -28.78
CA ALA A 62 19.87 -46.53 -29.26
C ALA A 62 20.56 -45.99 -30.52
N ILE A 63 19.86 -46.06 -31.64
CA ILE A 63 20.13 -45.25 -32.82
C ILE A 63 19.93 -43.80 -32.37
N VAL A 64 21.02 -43.02 -32.36
CA VAL A 64 21.01 -41.59 -32.00
C VAL A 64 20.27 -40.84 -33.11
N SER A 65 18.94 -40.71 -32.95
CA SER A 65 18.16 -39.77 -33.73
C SER A 65 18.67 -38.35 -33.45
N PRO A 66 18.82 -37.49 -34.47
CA PRO A 66 19.20 -36.10 -34.26
C PRO A 66 18.21 -35.45 -33.30
N ARG A 67 18.72 -34.89 -32.20
CA ARG A 67 17.93 -34.15 -31.22
C ARG A 67 17.13 -33.09 -31.99
N PRO A 68 15.79 -33.10 -31.98
CA PRO A 68 15.02 -32.03 -32.57
C PRO A 68 15.48 -30.70 -31.95
N PRO A 69 15.49 -29.60 -32.71
CA PRO A 69 15.82 -28.29 -32.16
C PRO A 69 15.00 -28.10 -30.90
N ILE A 70 15.64 -27.62 -29.83
CA ILE A 70 14.98 -27.31 -28.56
C ILE A 70 13.86 -26.33 -28.89
N GLN A 71 12.64 -26.82 -28.96
CA GLN A 71 11.45 -26.01 -29.08
C GLN A 71 11.25 -25.46 -27.67
N LEU A 72 11.78 -24.26 -27.42
CA LEU A 72 11.47 -23.51 -26.22
C LEU A 72 9.94 -23.37 -26.18
N GLU A 73 9.29 -24.09 -25.27
CA GLU A 73 7.87 -23.98 -24.99
C GLU A 73 7.60 -22.51 -24.62
N ILE A 74 7.02 -21.75 -25.55
CA ILE A 74 6.67 -20.34 -25.37
C ILE A 74 5.70 -20.15 -24.17
N SER A 75 5.08 -21.24 -23.70
CA SER A 75 4.21 -21.28 -22.51
C SER A 75 4.88 -20.83 -21.20
N ASP A 76 6.19 -21.00 -21.03
CA ASP A 76 6.87 -20.61 -19.77
C ASP A 76 7.12 -19.10 -19.65
N TYR A 77 7.15 -18.36 -20.77
CA TYR A 77 7.36 -16.91 -20.76
C TYR A 77 6.07 -16.11 -20.53
N ALA A 78 4.90 -16.66 -20.90
CA ALA A 78 3.62 -15.97 -20.71
C ALA A 78 3.17 -15.92 -19.24
N SER A 79 3.66 -16.84 -18.40
CA SER A 79 3.31 -16.89 -16.97
C SER A 79 4.12 -15.91 -16.10
N GLN A 80 5.20 -15.31 -16.62
CA GLN A 80 6.01 -14.32 -15.90
C GLN A 80 5.63 -12.86 -16.22
N ALA A 81 4.67 -12.64 -17.12
CA ALA A 81 4.20 -11.29 -17.50
C ALA A 81 2.99 -10.80 -16.68
N LEU A 82 2.55 -11.58 -15.67
CA LEU A 82 1.64 -11.08 -14.65
C LEU A 82 2.43 -10.06 -13.82
N ALA A 83 1.97 -8.80 -13.83
CA ALA A 83 2.60 -7.66 -13.15
C ALA A 83 3.38 -8.09 -11.89
N ASP A 84 4.68 -7.83 -11.89
CA ASP A 84 5.57 -8.19 -10.78
C ASP A 84 5.17 -7.36 -9.56
N PHE A 85 4.41 -7.97 -8.65
CA PHE A 85 4.04 -7.40 -7.36
C PHE A 85 5.08 -7.87 -6.34
N PRO A 86 6.14 -7.11 -6.06
CA PRO A 86 7.08 -7.51 -5.03
C PRO A 86 6.34 -7.59 -3.69
N GLU A 87 6.60 -8.67 -2.96
CA GLU A 87 6.12 -8.83 -1.59
C GLU A 87 7.14 -8.16 -0.66
N LEU A 88 6.77 -7.04 -0.05
CA LEU A 88 7.67 -6.24 0.78
C LEU A 88 7.13 -6.13 2.21
N VAL A 89 8.04 -6.08 3.18
CA VAL A 89 7.71 -6.02 4.61
C VAL A 89 7.41 -4.58 5.01
N ASN A 90 6.26 -4.36 5.66
CA ASN A 90 5.95 -3.07 6.27
C ASN A 90 6.80 -2.84 7.53
N LEU A 91 7.70 -1.85 7.50
CA LEU A 91 8.60 -1.50 8.60
C LEU A 91 8.17 -0.23 9.36
N SER A 92 6.96 0.29 9.12
CA SER A 92 6.54 1.60 9.63
C SER A 92 6.00 1.63 11.06
N GLY A 93 5.85 0.47 11.70
CA GLY A 93 5.29 0.35 13.05
C GLY A 93 3.78 0.57 13.14
N SER A 94 3.12 0.98 12.05
CA SER A 94 1.67 1.11 11.89
C SER A 94 1.16 0.33 10.67
N ASP A 95 -0.15 0.08 10.59
CA ASP A 95 -0.76 -0.54 9.42
C ASP A 95 -0.56 0.36 8.18
N LEU A 96 -0.20 -0.23 7.04
CA LEU A 96 -0.35 0.41 5.75
C LEU A 96 -1.77 0.21 5.25
N LEU A 97 -2.44 1.29 4.87
CA LEU A 97 -3.77 1.25 4.30
C LEU A 97 -3.71 0.82 2.81
N PRO A 98 -4.76 0.17 2.28
CA PRO A 98 -4.89 -0.07 0.84
C PRO A 98 -4.80 1.25 0.06
N GLY A 99 -3.96 1.30 -0.97
CA GLY A 99 -3.71 2.48 -1.80
C GLY A 99 -2.66 3.43 -1.25
N ALA A 100 -2.13 3.20 -0.04
CA ALA A 100 -1.08 4.04 0.52
C ALA A 100 0.21 3.96 -0.33
N PRO A 101 0.78 5.10 -0.78
CA PRO A 101 2.09 5.11 -1.44
C PRO A 101 3.19 4.74 -0.45
N VAL A 102 4.16 3.96 -0.91
CA VAL A 102 5.28 3.47 -0.10
C VAL A 102 6.64 3.81 -0.72
N ALA A 103 7.62 4.05 0.14
CA ALA A 103 9.02 4.21 -0.20
C ALA A 103 9.85 3.04 0.33
N SER A 104 10.99 2.77 -0.31
CA SER A 104 11.91 1.73 0.18
C SER A 104 12.58 2.18 1.49
N SER A 105 12.63 1.25 2.45
CA SER A 105 13.38 1.40 3.71
C SER A 105 14.50 0.34 3.83
N GLY A 106 14.97 -0.18 2.69
CA GLY A 106 15.97 -1.25 2.60
C GLY A 106 15.61 -2.28 1.55
N VAL A 107 16.34 -3.42 1.56
CA VAL A 107 16.25 -4.44 0.50
C VAL A 107 14.84 -5.06 0.39
N ASN A 108 14.17 -5.30 1.51
CA ASN A 108 12.85 -5.96 1.55
C ASN A 108 11.83 -5.18 2.41
N GLY A 109 12.11 -3.90 2.67
CA GLY A 109 11.35 -3.09 3.61
C GLY A 109 10.70 -1.91 2.93
N VAL A 110 9.46 -1.63 3.31
CA VAL A 110 8.73 -0.44 2.89
C VAL A 110 8.20 0.33 4.09
N VAL A 111 8.11 1.64 3.92
CA VAL A 111 7.50 2.58 4.85
C VAL A 111 6.58 3.53 4.08
N PRO A 112 5.58 4.18 4.71
CA PRO A 112 4.75 5.17 4.05
C PRO A 112 5.60 6.27 3.42
N ALA A 113 5.34 6.57 2.15
CA ALA A 113 6.00 7.64 1.44
C ALA A 113 5.48 9.01 1.90
N ARG A 114 6.29 10.06 1.76
CA ARG A 114 5.91 11.45 2.02
C ARG A 114 6.80 12.43 1.27
N CYS A 115 6.27 13.59 0.91
CA CYS A 115 6.94 14.54 0.04
C CYS A 115 7.92 15.50 0.73
N ASP A 116 8.03 15.48 2.06
CA ASP A 116 8.91 16.37 2.86
C ASP A 116 10.34 15.83 3.03
N SER A 117 10.67 14.71 2.38
CA SER A 117 11.94 14.00 2.54
C SER A 117 12.35 13.31 1.25
N CYS A 118 13.53 13.65 0.70
CA CYS A 118 14.06 13.08 -0.55
C CYS A 118 13.99 11.54 -0.62
N PRO A 119 14.50 10.76 0.36
CA PRO A 119 14.43 9.31 0.30
C PRO A 119 12.99 8.78 0.37
N LEU A 120 12.09 9.46 1.10
CA LEU A 120 10.69 9.04 1.23
C LEU A 120 9.79 9.54 0.10
N ALA A 121 10.26 10.51 -0.69
CA ALA A 121 9.59 11.00 -1.89
C ALA A 121 9.83 10.10 -3.11
N THR A 122 10.79 9.18 -3.03
CA THR A 122 11.07 8.16 -4.04
C THR A 122 10.11 6.98 -3.84
N VAL A 123 8.93 7.08 -4.45
CA VAL A 123 7.86 6.08 -4.32
C VAL A 123 8.20 4.83 -5.14
N VAL A 124 8.07 3.67 -4.51
CA VAL A 124 8.27 2.36 -5.14
C VAL A 124 6.96 1.81 -5.71
N GLY A 125 5.84 2.09 -5.04
CA GLY A 125 4.51 1.64 -5.45
C GLY A 125 3.43 2.01 -4.44
N LEU A 126 2.26 1.39 -4.57
CA LEU A 126 1.13 1.53 -3.66
C LEU A 126 0.79 0.18 -3.02
N ALA A 127 0.38 0.16 -1.75
CA ALA A 127 -0.06 -1.06 -1.09
C ALA A 127 -1.37 -1.58 -1.71
N ALA A 128 -1.38 -2.81 -2.25
CA ALA A 128 -2.56 -3.37 -2.91
C ALA A 128 -3.69 -3.77 -1.93
N ALA A 129 -3.34 -3.98 -0.67
CA ALA A 129 -4.24 -4.31 0.42
C ALA A 129 -3.68 -3.71 1.73
N ALA A 130 -4.39 -3.88 2.84
CA ALA A 130 -3.88 -3.48 4.14
C ALA A 130 -2.70 -4.38 4.54
N ILE A 131 -1.62 -3.80 5.06
CA ILE A 131 -0.40 -4.54 5.47
C ILE A 131 -0.06 -4.19 6.90
N ALA A 132 -0.19 -5.15 7.81
CA ALA A 132 0.13 -4.95 9.23
C ALA A 132 1.64 -4.74 9.46
N PRO A 133 2.06 -4.10 10.56
CA PRO A 133 3.46 -3.94 10.92
C PRO A 133 4.22 -5.27 10.91
N ASN A 134 5.42 -5.27 10.34
CA ASN A 134 6.32 -6.43 10.24
C ASN A 134 5.73 -7.62 9.46
N THR A 135 4.71 -7.37 8.63
CA THR A 135 4.16 -8.37 7.71
C THR A 135 4.48 -8.01 6.27
N SER A 136 4.60 -9.02 5.42
CA SER A 136 4.77 -8.84 3.98
C SER A 136 3.42 -8.58 3.33
N GLY A 137 3.42 -7.73 2.31
CA GLY A 137 2.25 -7.51 1.47
C GLY A 137 2.64 -7.09 0.07
N ARG A 138 1.66 -7.20 -0.84
CA ARG A 138 1.86 -6.88 -2.26
C ARG A 138 1.89 -5.37 -2.48
N ILE A 139 2.93 -4.91 -3.15
CA ILE A 139 3.07 -3.54 -3.62
C ILE A 139 2.83 -3.50 -5.12
N GLN A 140 1.86 -2.69 -5.57
CA GLN A 140 1.57 -2.48 -6.98
C GLN A 140 2.37 -1.30 -7.51
N THR A 141 3.17 -1.54 -8.54
CA THR A 141 4.11 -0.56 -9.11
C THR A 141 3.58 0.10 -10.40
N ASP A 142 2.61 -0.54 -11.07
CA ASP A 142 2.05 -0.09 -12.34
C ASP A 142 0.58 -0.56 -12.52
N GLY A 143 -0.09 -0.02 -13.54
CA GLY A 143 -1.46 -0.33 -13.94
C GLY A 143 -2.54 0.27 -13.05
N VAL A 144 -3.74 -0.29 -13.13
CA VAL A 144 -4.91 0.21 -12.40
C VAL A 144 -4.99 -0.44 -11.02
N ILE A 145 -4.98 0.36 -9.96
CA ILE A 145 -5.38 -0.09 -8.63
C ILE A 145 -6.84 0.28 -8.38
N THR A 146 -7.66 -0.73 -8.07
CA THR A 146 -9.10 -0.56 -7.81
C THR A 146 -9.42 -0.85 -6.36
N LEU A 147 -9.94 0.15 -5.65
CA LEU A 147 -10.36 0.09 -4.26
C LEU A 147 -11.79 0.66 -4.12
N THR A 148 -12.39 0.53 -2.95
CA THR A 148 -13.64 1.22 -2.66
C THR A 148 -13.42 2.73 -2.49
N ALA A 149 -14.45 3.55 -2.75
CA ALA A 149 -14.39 5.00 -2.50
C ALA A 149 -14.03 5.32 -1.03
N ALA A 150 -14.56 4.56 -0.07
CA ALA A 150 -14.24 4.72 1.35
C ALA A 150 -12.77 4.41 1.68
N GLN A 151 -12.14 3.46 0.99
CA GLN A 151 -10.71 3.21 1.15
C GLN A 151 -9.88 4.38 0.61
N TRP A 152 -10.26 4.93 -0.55
CA TRP A 152 -9.60 6.13 -1.08
C TRP A 152 -9.80 7.35 -0.18
N GLU A 153 -10.99 7.54 0.38
CA GLU A 153 -11.28 8.61 1.35
C GLU A 153 -10.31 8.59 2.54
N ASN A 154 -9.96 7.41 3.06
CA ASN A 154 -8.97 7.28 4.14
C ASN A 154 -7.54 7.68 3.72
N ILE A 155 -7.22 7.68 2.42
CA ILE A 155 -5.89 8.04 1.89
C ILE A 155 -5.80 9.51 1.50
N ILE A 156 -6.89 10.08 0.97
CA ILE A 156 -6.91 11.44 0.40
C ILE A 156 -7.61 12.47 1.29
N GLY A 157 -8.35 12.01 2.31
CA GLY A 157 -9.13 12.87 3.21
C GLY A 157 -10.32 13.57 2.54
N GLN A 158 -10.77 13.11 1.37
CA GLN A 158 -11.92 13.67 0.65
C GLN A 158 -13.09 12.69 0.65
N PRO A 159 -14.32 13.19 0.90
CA PRO A 159 -15.51 12.38 0.74
C PRO A 159 -15.63 11.95 -0.74
N ASP A 160 -16.27 10.81 -0.97
CA ASP A 160 -16.52 10.21 -2.29
C ASP A 160 -15.30 9.59 -2.99
N GLY A 161 -14.12 9.60 -2.36
CA GLY A 161 -12.92 8.98 -2.92
C GLY A 161 -12.29 9.81 -4.03
N LEU A 162 -11.76 9.16 -5.07
CA LEU A 162 -11.00 9.86 -6.10
C LEU A 162 -11.89 10.77 -6.98
N ALA A 163 -11.34 11.90 -7.44
CA ALA A 163 -11.98 12.75 -8.43
C ALA A 163 -11.60 12.26 -9.85
N PRO A 164 -12.54 11.76 -10.68
CA PRO A 164 -12.21 11.24 -12.01
C PRO A 164 -11.46 12.26 -12.88
N GLY A 165 -10.36 11.84 -13.50
CA GLY A 165 -9.48 12.67 -14.31
C GLY A 165 -8.46 13.51 -13.52
N ALA A 166 -8.58 13.59 -12.19
CA ALA A 166 -7.61 14.31 -11.37
C ALA A 166 -6.27 13.58 -11.29
N THR A 167 -5.19 14.35 -11.30
CA THR A 167 -3.84 13.83 -11.03
C THR A 167 -3.57 13.89 -9.54
N TYR A 168 -3.03 12.81 -8.99
CA TYR A 168 -2.68 12.71 -7.58
C TYR A 168 -1.16 12.74 -7.39
N TYR A 169 -0.76 13.43 -6.33
CA TYR A 169 0.61 13.69 -5.92
C TYR A 169 0.83 13.19 -4.49
N LEU A 170 2.09 12.98 -4.14
CA LEU A 170 2.47 12.57 -2.80
C LEU A 170 2.20 13.68 -1.77
N SER A 171 1.51 13.34 -0.68
CA SER A 171 1.23 14.24 0.45
C SER A 171 2.47 14.44 1.34
N PRO A 172 2.56 15.55 2.11
CA PRO A 172 3.52 15.65 3.21
C PRO A 172 3.18 14.70 4.37
N PHE A 173 1.94 14.23 4.46
CA PHE A 173 1.52 13.25 5.46
C PHE A 173 1.89 11.81 5.01
N PRO A 174 2.39 10.95 5.92
CA PRO A 174 2.88 9.63 5.55
C PRO A 174 1.77 8.74 4.98
N GLY A 175 1.98 8.25 3.75
CA GLY A 175 1.06 7.31 3.10
C GLY A 175 -0.24 7.94 2.59
N GLU A 176 -0.29 9.26 2.45
CA GLU A 176 -1.43 9.99 1.92
C GLU A 176 -1.17 10.54 0.51
N LEU A 177 -2.25 10.88 -0.20
CA LEU A 177 -2.22 11.49 -1.53
C LEU A 177 -3.02 12.79 -1.55
N ILE A 178 -2.59 13.75 -2.36
CA ILE A 178 -3.29 15.02 -2.58
C ILE A 178 -3.47 15.30 -4.07
N HIS A 179 -4.59 15.95 -4.46
CA HIS A 179 -4.86 16.29 -5.87
C HIS A 179 -4.31 17.68 -6.26
N VAL A 180 -3.82 18.47 -5.29
CA VAL A 180 -3.14 19.74 -5.53
C VAL A 180 -1.63 19.52 -5.40
N PRO A 181 -0.81 19.90 -6.39
CA PRO A 181 0.64 19.79 -6.30
C PRO A 181 1.20 20.48 -5.05
N PRO A 182 2.07 19.81 -4.25
CA PRO A 182 2.81 20.48 -3.19
C PRO A 182 3.68 21.63 -3.76
N SER A 183 3.69 22.78 -3.09
CA SER A 183 4.41 23.99 -3.54
C SER A 183 5.27 24.65 -2.46
N ALA A 184 5.32 24.09 -1.25
CA ALA A 184 6.18 24.60 -0.19
C ALA A 184 7.65 24.25 -0.46
N GLN A 185 8.55 25.13 -0.01
CA GLN A 185 10.00 24.90 -0.12
C GLN A 185 10.41 23.65 0.66
N GLY A 186 11.30 22.84 0.06
CA GLY A 186 11.77 21.59 0.66
C GLY A 186 10.83 20.41 0.46
N PHE A 187 9.69 20.61 -0.22
CA PHE A 187 8.87 19.50 -0.70
C PHE A 187 9.36 19.00 -2.06
N TYR A 188 9.10 17.72 -2.30
CA TYR A 188 9.39 17.04 -3.55
C TYR A 188 8.08 16.76 -4.29
N LEU A 189 7.97 17.26 -5.51
CA LEU A 189 6.85 16.98 -6.39
C LEU A 189 7.01 15.58 -6.98
N THR A 190 6.24 14.63 -6.45
CA THR A 190 6.14 13.26 -6.96
C THR A 190 4.72 13.00 -7.46
N ARG A 191 4.55 12.82 -8.77
CA ARG A 191 3.28 12.38 -9.36
C ARG A 191 3.11 10.88 -9.12
N ILE A 192 1.93 10.48 -8.67
CA ILE A 192 1.62 9.08 -8.34
C ILE A 192 0.77 8.44 -9.43
N GLY A 193 -0.26 9.15 -9.91
CA GLY A 193 -1.20 8.58 -10.86
C GLY A 193 -2.30 9.53 -11.29
N THR A 194 -3.21 9.02 -12.10
CA THR A 194 -4.41 9.75 -12.55
C THR A 194 -5.65 8.90 -12.26
N ALA A 195 -6.66 9.50 -11.64
CA ALA A 195 -7.88 8.77 -11.33
C ALA A 195 -8.68 8.50 -12.61
N ILE A 196 -9.04 7.25 -12.84
CA ILE A 196 -9.95 6.82 -13.91
C ILE A 196 -11.40 7.00 -13.46
N SER A 197 -11.67 6.69 -12.19
CA SER A 197 -12.98 6.81 -11.53
C SER A 197 -12.79 7.14 -10.05
N SER A 198 -13.86 7.23 -9.27
CA SER A 198 -13.77 7.40 -7.81
C SER A 198 -13.17 6.22 -7.05
N ALA A 199 -13.03 5.08 -7.73
CA ALA A 199 -12.58 3.81 -7.17
C ALA A 199 -11.26 3.32 -7.81
N ALA A 200 -10.87 3.88 -8.96
CA ALA A 200 -9.75 3.37 -9.76
C ALA A 200 -8.72 4.45 -10.05
N LEU A 201 -7.45 4.17 -9.74
CA LEU A 201 -6.30 5.03 -10.04
C LEU A 201 -5.38 4.30 -11.02
N GLU A 202 -5.05 4.94 -12.14
CA GLU A 202 -3.95 4.50 -13.00
C GLU A 202 -2.64 4.97 -12.39
N ILE A 203 -1.77 4.03 -12.07
CA ILE A 203 -0.45 4.29 -11.48
C ILE A 203 0.49 4.78 -12.59
N SER A 204 1.12 5.92 -12.35
CA SER A 204 2.09 6.54 -13.26
C SER A 204 3.10 7.31 -12.41
N ILE A 205 3.92 6.57 -11.67
CA ILE A 205 4.88 7.13 -10.72
C ILE A 205 6.01 7.85 -11.47
N GLN A 206 6.24 9.12 -11.15
CA GLN A 206 7.35 9.91 -11.68
C GLN A 206 8.44 10.09 -10.63
N PRO A 207 9.72 10.26 -11.03
CA PRO A 207 10.78 10.61 -10.10
C PRO A 207 10.48 11.93 -9.36
N PRO A 208 10.89 12.07 -8.09
CA PRO A 208 10.68 13.30 -7.32
C PRO A 208 11.45 14.47 -7.91
N ILE A 209 10.79 15.63 -8.02
CA ILE A 209 11.40 16.91 -8.42
C ILE A 209 11.39 17.86 -7.21
N GLY A 210 12.56 18.33 -6.77
CA GLY A 210 12.64 19.27 -5.63
C GLY A 210 12.14 20.67 -6.00
N MET A 211 11.41 21.31 -5.08
CA MET A 211 10.84 22.66 -5.21
C MET A 211 11.57 23.71 -4.35
#